data_AF-A0A2T6KVA6-F1
#
_entry.id   AF-A0A2T6KVA6-F1
#
_cell.length_a   1.000
_cell.length_b   1.000
_cell.length_c   1.000
_cell.angle_alpha   90.00
_cell.angle_beta   90.00
_cell.angle_gamma   90.00
#
_symmetry.space_group_name_H-M   'P 1'
#
loop_
_entity.id
_entity.type
_entity.pdbx_description
1 polymer ?
#
loop_
_entity_poly.entity_id
_entity_poly.type
_entity_poly.pdbx_seq_one_letter_code
_entity_poly.pdbx_strand_id
1 'polypeptide(L)'
;MHFNGARDELRHAVLDTLVAHDVTAVVVQATGRRGLQQREMCVRKLAQHCLATEAGIVVLDLDESVVGKDRRWLYEELHKSETRYDHMHRHEEPLLWAADAVAWAWQRAGSWRDRVRPMVVRFQEVP
;
A
#
# COMPACT_ATOMS: atom_id res chain seq x y z
N MET A 1 -4.75 -14.83 -5.70
CA MET A 1 -3.30 -15.03 -5.88
C MET A 1 -2.57 -13.82 -5.28
N HIS A 2 -1.62 -14.02 -4.36
CA HIS A 2 -0.72 -12.96 -3.89
C HIS A 2 0.46 -12.81 -4.85
N PHE A 3 1.08 -11.62 -4.96
CA PHE A 3 2.26 -11.39 -5.81
C PHE A 3 3.42 -12.34 -5.46
N ASN A 4 3.51 -12.75 -4.19
CA ASN A 4 4.47 -13.75 -3.73
C ASN A 4 4.28 -15.14 -4.37
N GLY A 5 3.11 -15.49 -4.91
CA GLY A 5 2.88 -16.77 -5.59
C GLY A 5 3.14 -16.74 -7.11
N ALA A 6 3.42 -15.56 -7.68
CA ALA A 6 3.67 -15.41 -9.11
C ALA A 6 5.03 -16.02 -9.52
N ARG A 7 5.18 -16.36 -10.79
CA ARG A 7 6.50 -16.68 -11.37
C ARG A 7 7.30 -15.40 -11.58
N ASP A 8 8.63 -15.49 -11.57
CA ASP A 8 9.49 -14.31 -11.72
C ASP A 8 9.25 -13.57 -13.04
N GLU A 9 8.96 -14.28 -14.13
CA GLU A 9 8.64 -13.66 -15.42
C GLU A 9 7.38 -12.77 -15.31
N LEU A 10 6.35 -13.26 -14.62
CA LEU A 10 5.13 -12.48 -14.38
C LEU A 10 5.40 -11.30 -13.44
N ARG A 11 6.21 -11.50 -12.40
CA ARG A 11 6.59 -10.41 -11.49
C ARG A 11 7.30 -9.30 -12.24
N HIS A 12 8.27 -9.63 -13.08
CA HIS A 12 8.98 -8.66 -13.90
C HIS A 12 8.03 -7.91 -14.85
N ALA A 13 7.22 -8.64 -15.62
CA ALA A 13 6.29 -8.05 -16.56
C ALA A 13 5.34 -7.05 -15.89
N VAL A 14 4.85 -7.37 -14.69
CA VAL A 14 3.96 -6.50 -13.92
C VAL A 14 4.68 -5.25 -13.46
N LEU A 15 5.84 -5.39 -12.82
CA LEU A 15 6.58 -4.24 -12.31
C LEU A 15 6.98 -3.29 -13.45
N ASP A 16 7.39 -3.85 -14.60
CA ASP A 16 7.74 -3.06 -15.78
C ASP A 16 6.53 -2.33 -16.36
N THR A 17 5.36 -2.98 -16.38
CA THR A 17 4.10 -2.35 -16.79
C THR A 17 3.74 -1.18 -15.87
N LEU A 18 3.85 -1.35 -14.55
CA LEU A 18 3.57 -0.27 -13.60
C LEU A 18 4.50 0.94 -13.80
N VAL A 19 5.80 0.70 -14.02
CA VAL A 19 6.76 1.78 -14.31
C VAL A 19 6.42 2.48 -15.63
N ALA A 20 6.08 1.72 -16.67
CA ALA A 20 5.77 2.27 -17.99
C ALA A 20 4.48 3.11 -18.04
N HIS A 21 3.59 2.95 -17.06
CA HIS A 21 2.33 3.69 -16.95
C HIS A 21 2.36 4.82 -15.91
N ASP A 22 3.57 5.27 -15.51
CA ASP A 22 3.76 6.38 -14.57
C ASP A 22 3.02 6.19 -13.23
N VAL A 23 2.82 4.93 -12.81
CA VAL A 23 2.23 4.65 -11.50
C VAL A 23 3.19 5.14 -10.42
N THR A 24 2.71 5.97 -9.50
CA THR A 24 3.48 6.42 -8.34
C THR A 24 3.10 5.62 -7.10
N ALA A 25 4.08 5.39 -6.22
CA ALA A 25 3.89 4.68 -4.97
C ALA A 25 4.42 5.48 -3.76
N VAL A 26 3.70 5.35 -2.65
CA VAL A 26 4.16 5.78 -1.34
C VAL A 26 4.33 4.57 -0.45
N VAL A 27 5.52 4.44 0.14
CA VAL A 27 5.86 3.32 1.01
C VAL A 27 5.99 3.81 2.45
N VAL A 28 5.17 3.25 3.33
CA VAL A 28 5.30 3.43 4.78
C VAL A 28 5.76 2.13 5.42
N GLN A 29 6.83 2.19 6.21
CA GLN A 29 7.41 1.03 6.87
C GLN A 29 7.51 1.26 8.37
N ALA A 30 6.90 0.37 9.15
CA ALA A 30 6.99 0.40 10.61
C ALA A 30 8.21 -0.38 11.12
N THR A 31 9.01 0.21 12.02
CA THR A 31 10.17 -0.42 12.68
C THR A 31 9.96 -0.56 14.19
N GLY A 32 10.68 -1.49 14.83
CA GLY A 32 10.69 -1.63 16.31
C GLY A 32 9.46 -2.26 16.99
N ARG A 33 8.24 -2.08 16.47
CA ARG A 33 7.01 -2.69 17.02
C ARG A 33 6.67 -4.02 16.35
N ARG A 34 5.66 -4.75 16.86
CA ARG A 34 5.17 -6.01 16.26
C ARG A 34 3.65 -6.04 16.17
N GLY A 35 3.15 -6.64 15.09
CA GLY A 35 1.72 -6.97 14.93
C GLY A 35 0.85 -5.73 14.74
N LEU A 36 -0.26 -5.67 15.47
CA LEU A 36 -1.34 -4.70 15.23
C LEU A 36 -0.89 -3.23 15.33
N GLN A 37 0.07 -2.93 16.21
CA GLN A 37 0.56 -1.56 16.39
C GLN A 37 1.32 -1.06 15.15
N GLN A 38 2.07 -1.93 14.47
CA GLN A 38 2.75 -1.57 13.22
C GLN A 38 1.72 -1.24 12.13
N ARG A 39 0.65 -2.05 12.06
CA ARG A 39 -0.44 -1.82 11.11
C ARG A 39 -1.12 -0.49 11.37
N GLU A 40 -1.49 -0.21 12.62
CA GLU A 40 -2.09 1.07 13.01
C GLU A 40 -1.26 2.25 12.54
N MET A 41 0.05 2.21 12.81
CA MET A 41 0.95 3.30 12.45
C MET A 41 1.05 3.49 10.94
N CYS A 42 1.15 2.40 10.17
CA CYS A 42 1.16 2.49 8.72
C CYS A 42 -0.18 3.02 8.17
N VAL A 43 -1.32 2.51 8.64
CA VAL A 43 -2.65 2.92 8.16
C VAL A 43 -2.89 4.40 8.45
N ARG A 44 -2.62 4.86 9.68
CA ARG A 44 -2.76 6.28 10.02
C ARG A 44 -1.82 7.16 9.19
N LYS A 45 -0.59 6.71 8.96
CA LYS A 45 0.36 7.50 8.16
C LYS A 45 -0.06 7.60 6.69
N LEU A 46 -0.61 6.52 6.12
CA LEU A 46 -1.19 6.53 4.79
C LEU A 46 -2.43 7.44 4.73
N ALA A 47 -3.31 7.39 5.73
CA ALA A 47 -4.46 8.29 5.81
C ALA A 47 -4.04 9.77 5.84
N GLN A 48 -3.04 10.12 6.64
CA GLN A 48 -2.46 11.47 6.66
C GLN A 48 -1.86 11.87 5.31
N HIS A 49 -1.28 10.93 4.59
CA HIS A 49 -0.80 11.18 3.23
C HIS A 49 -1.97 11.45 2.27
N CYS A 50 -3.06 10.68 2.35
CA CYS A 50 -4.28 10.91 1.57
C CYS A 50 -4.88 12.29 1.84
N LEU A 51 -4.92 12.74 3.10
CA LEU A 51 -5.36 14.10 3.43
C LEU A 51 -4.47 15.16 2.79
N ALA A 52 -3.15 15.02 2.93
CA ALA A 52 -2.19 16.00 2.40
C ALA A 52 -2.16 16.08 0.87
N THR A 53 -2.69 15.06 0.20
CA THR A 53 -2.77 14.97 -1.27
C THR A 53 -4.19 15.14 -1.79
N GLU A 54 -5.17 15.41 -0.91
CA GLU A 54 -6.59 15.52 -1.24
C GLU A 54 -7.10 14.32 -2.04
N ALA A 55 -6.66 13.12 -1.66
CA ALA A 55 -7.03 11.90 -2.36
C ALA A 55 -8.55 11.70 -2.34
N GLY A 56 -9.13 11.30 -3.48
CA GLY A 56 -10.57 11.04 -3.59
C GLY A 56 -11.00 9.76 -2.89
N ILE A 57 -10.18 8.70 -2.97
CA ILE A 57 -10.45 7.40 -2.35
C ILE A 57 -9.15 6.70 -1.94
N VAL A 58 -9.19 5.99 -0.81
CA VAL A 58 -8.19 4.99 -0.42
C VAL A 58 -8.85 3.62 -0.30
N VAL A 59 -8.30 2.61 -0.96
CA VAL A 59 -8.79 1.23 -0.88
C VAL A 59 -7.70 0.36 -0.28
N LEU A 60 -8.03 -0.41 0.76
CA LEU A 60 -7.13 -1.39 1.38
C LEU A 60 -7.55 -2.82 1.01
N ASP A 61 -6.60 -3.76 0.97
CA ASP A 61 -6.94 -5.18 0.80
C ASP A 61 -7.77 -5.64 2.01
N LEU A 62 -8.90 -6.28 1.72
CA LEU A 62 -9.82 -6.76 2.74
C LEU A 62 -9.21 -7.93 3.51
N ASP A 63 -8.92 -7.68 4.78
CA ASP A 63 -8.55 -8.69 5.77
C ASP A 63 -9.56 -8.63 6.93
N GLU A 64 -10.44 -9.65 6.99
CA GLU A 64 -11.52 -9.73 7.97
C GLU A 64 -11.03 -9.69 9.42
N SER A 65 -9.79 -10.10 9.68
CA SER A 65 -9.22 -10.12 11.04
C SER A 65 -8.88 -8.73 11.58
N VAL A 66 -8.74 -7.73 10.70
CA VAL A 66 -8.29 -6.37 11.04
C VAL A 66 -9.17 -5.25 10.49
N VAL A 67 -10.07 -5.52 9.53
CA VAL A 67 -10.91 -4.52 8.86
C VAL A 67 -11.67 -3.60 9.82
N GLY A 68 -12.17 -4.14 10.94
CA GLY A 68 -12.87 -3.33 11.94
C GLY A 68 -11.98 -2.26 12.58
N LYS A 69 -10.69 -2.54 12.76
CA LYS A 69 -9.70 -1.61 13.31
C LYS A 69 -9.22 -0.63 12.25
N ASP A 70 -8.96 -1.11 11.03
CA ASP A 70 -8.58 -0.24 9.92
C ASP A 70 -9.64 0.82 9.65
N ARG A 71 -10.93 0.42 9.59
CA ARG A 71 -12.05 1.37 9.44
C ARG A 71 -12.09 2.40 10.56
N ARG A 72 -11.84 1.99 11.80
CA ARG A 72 -11.77 2.91 12.94
C ARG A 72 -10.63 3.91 12.78
N TRP A 73 -9.43 3.45 12.46
CA TRP A 73 -8.26 4.32 12.30
C TRP A 73 -8.43 5.28 11.11
N LEU A 74 -8.94 4.80 9.98
CA LEU A 74 -9.25 5.63 8.82
C LEU A 74 -10.32 6.66 9.14
N TYR A 75 -11.38 6.30 9.85
CA TYR A 75 -12.40 7.25 10.29
C TYR A 75 -11.80 8.34 11.18
N GLU A 76 -11.01 7.97 12.19
CA GLU A 76 -10.39 8.93 13.11
C GLU A 76 -9.52 9.96 12.38
N GLU A 77 -8.79 9.56 11.33
CA GLU A 77 -7.98 10.48 10.52
C GLU A 77 -8.81 11.24 9.47
N LEU A 78 -9.75 10.58 8.79
CA LEU A 78 -10.36 11.09 7.54
C LEU A 78 -11.78 11.68 7.68
N HIS A 79 -12.47 11.51 8.81
CA HIS A 79 -13.91 11.86 8.96
C HIS A 79 -14.27 13.35 8.70
N LYS A 80 -13.30 14.27 8.72
CA LYS A 80 -13.50 15.69 8.41
C LYS A 80 -13.11 16.05 6.97
N SER A 81 -12.77 15.07 6.16
CA SER A 81 -12.34 15.24 4.77
C SER A 81 -13.33 14.60 3.80
N GLU A 82 -13.22 14.95 2.52
CA GLU A 82 -13.98 14.31 1.44
C GLU A 82 -13.35 12.98 0.97
N THR A 83 -12.20 12.59 1.54
CA THR A 83 -11.50 11.36 1.21
C THR A 83 -12.33 10.15 1.65
N ARG A 84 -12.77 9.36 0.68
CA ARG A 84 -13.49 8.12 0.94
C ARG A 84 -12.50 7.00 1.25
N TYR A 85 -12.94 6.00 1.99
CA TYR A 85 -12.15 4.81 2.21
C TYR A 85 -12.99 3.55 2.07
N ASP A 86 -12.39 2.50 1.52
CA ASP A 86 -13.01 1.19 1.36
C ASP A 86 -12.02 0.05 1.59
N HIS A 87 -12.56 -1.16 1.74
CA HIS A 87 -11.79 -2.40 1.77
C HIS A 87 -12.38 -3.36 0.75
N MET A 88 -11.55 -3.78 -0.19
CA MET A 88 -11.97 -4.67 -1.28
C MET A 88 -11.04 -5.86 -1.36
N HIS A 89 -11.52 -6.96 -1.89
CA HIS A 89 -10.64 -8.06 -2.26
C HIS A 89 -9.79 -7.65 -3.47
N ARG A 90 -8.57 -8.19 -3.52
CA ARG A 90 -7.59 -7.99 -4.61
C ARG A 90 -8.11 -8.18 -6.04
N HIS A 91 -9.20 -8.93 -6.24
CA HIS A 91 -9.78 -9.20 -7.55
C HIS A 91 -10.87 -8.19 -7.94
N GLU A 92 -11.33 -7.37 -6.99
CA GLU A 92 -12.36 -6.35 -7.18
C GLU A 92 -11.74 -5.00 -7.57
N GLU A 93 -10.53 -4.71 -7.10
CA GLU A 93 -9.78 -3.47 -7.42
C GLU A 93 -8.36 -3.80 -7.92
N PRO A 94 -8.08 -3.69 -9.24
CA PRO A 94 -6.78 -4.01 -9.82
C PRO A 94 -5.58 -3.28 -9.18
N LEU A 95 -5.77 -2.04 -8.70
CA LEU A 95 -4.69 -1.28 -8.07
C LEU A 95 -4.25 -1.85 -6.71
N LEU A 96 -5.09 -2.64 -6.03
CA LEU A 96 -4.66 -3.36 -4.83
C LEU A 96 -3.53 -4.35 -5.15
N TRP A 97 -3.56 -4.94 -6.34
CA TRP A 97 -2.50 -5.86 -6.77
C TRP A 97 -1.20 -5.12 -7.08
N ALA A 98 -1.29 -3.88 -7.61
CA ALA A 98 -0.12 -3.02 -7.79
C ALA A 98 0.53 -2.66 -6.45
N ALA A 99 -0.27 -2.30 -5.44
CA ALA A 99 0.23 -2.01 -4.10
C ALA A 99 0.94 -3.23 -3.45
N ASP A 100 0.36 -4.44 -3.57
CA ASP A 100 0.98 -5.70 -3.10
C ASP A 100 2.31 -5.97 -3.82
N ALA A 101 2.36 -5.77 -5.14
CA ALA A 101 3.56 -5.95 -5.94
C ALA A 101 4.70 -5.01 -5.52
N VAL A 102 4.39 -3.73 -5.31
CA VAL A 102 5.38 -2.74 -4.86
C VAL A 102 5.86 -3.04 -3.45
N ALA A 103 4.94 -3.36 -2.52
CA ALA A 103 5.29 -3.71 -1.15
C ALA A 103 6.20 -4.95 -1.10
N TRP A 104 5.88 -5.98 -1.87
CA TRP A 104 6.70 -7.19 -1.99
C TRP A 104 8.08 -6.90 -2.55
N ALA A 105 8.16 -6.15 -3.67
CA ALA A 105 9.43 -5.81 -4.31
C ALA A 105 10.33 -4.96 -3.38
N TRP A 106 9.72 -4.02 -2.65
CA TRP A 106 10.41 -3.20 -1.68
C TRP A 106 11.01 -4.04 -0.55
N GLN A 107 10.24 -4.99 0.01
CA GLN A 107 10.70 -5.89 1.08
C GLN A 107 11.74 -6.90 0.60
N ARG A 108 11.60 -7.43 -0.62
CA ARG A 108 12.55 -8.40 -1.20
C ARG A 108 13.95 -7.82 -1.41
N ALA A 109 14.06 -6.49 -1.58
CA ALA A 109 15.30 -5.75 -1.78
C ALA A 109 16.07 -6.15 -3.06
N GLY A 110 17.30 -5.66 -3.22
CA GLY A 110 18.13 -5.90 -4.40
C GLY A 110 17.48 -5.41 -5.69
N SER A 111 17.64 -6.19 -6.77
CA SER A 111 17.14 -5.85 -8.10
C SER A 111 15.63 -5.64 -8.17
N TRP A 112 14.86 -6.26 -7.26
CA TRP A 112 13.40 -6.05 -7.17
C TRP A 112 13.07 -4.66 -6.65
N ARG A 113 13.74 -4.22 -5.58
CA ARG A 113 13.57 -2.86 -5.04
C ARG A 113 14.05 -1.82 -6.04
N ASP A 114 15.19 -2.06 -6.69
CA ASP A 114 15.73 -1.10 -7.65
C ASP A 114 14.81 -0.90 -8.85
N ARG A 115 14.05 -1.94 -9.24
CA ARG A 115 13.05 -1.86 -10.31
C ARG A 115 11.85 -0.96 -9.96
N VAL A 116 11.38 -1.01 -8.72
CA VAL A 116 10.27 -0.16 -8.25
C VAL A 116 10.74 1.17 -7.65
N ARG A 117 12.03 1.39 -7.49
CA ARG A 117 12.55 2.65 -6.93
C ARG A 117 12.10 3.89 -7.71
N PRO A 118 12.04 3.91 -9.06
CA PRO A 118 11.61 5.09 -9.81
C PRO A 118 10.17 5.53 -9.54
N MET A 119 9.27 4.59 -9.21
CA MET A 119 7.87 4.92 -8.88
C MET A 119 7.67 5.38 -7.44
N VAL A 120 8.61 5.08 -6.52
CA VAL A 120 8.45 5.42 -5.10
C VAL A 120 8.78 6.89 -4.89
N VAL A 121 7.74 7.73 -4.94
CA VAL A 121 7.85 9.18 -4.77
C VAL A 121 8.04 9.59 -3.31
N ARG A 122 7.71 8.70 -2.37
CA ARG A 122 7.88 8.93 -0.94
C ARG A 122 8.08 7.63 -0.18
N PHE A 123 9.13 7.60 0.65
CA PHE A 123 9.35 6.56 1.65
C PHE A 123 9.31 7.19 3.04
N GLN A 124 8.58 6.55 3.97
CA GLN A 124 8.52 7.00 5.36
C GLN A 124 8.68 5.82 6.30
N GLU A 125 9.63 5.97 7.22
CA GLU A 125 9.73 5.08 8.36
C GLU A 125 8.88 5.62 9.53
N VAL A 126 8.16 4.73 10.20
CA VAL A 126 7.41 5.02 11.42
C VAL A 126 7.89 4.07 12.54
N PRO A 127 8.01 4.54 13.80
CA PRO A 127 8.59 3.76 14.90
C PRO A 127 7.62 2.74 15.54
#